data_AF-K1S4F8-F1
#
_entry.id   AF-K1S4F8-F1
#
_cell.length_a   1.000
_cell.length_b   1.000
_cell.length_c   1.000
_cell.angle_alpha   90.00
_cell.angle_beta   90.00
_cell.angle_gamma   90.00
#
_symmetry.space_group_name_H-M   'P 1'
#
loop_
_entity.id
_entity.type
_entity.pdbx_description
1 polymer ?
#
loop_
_entity_poly.entity_id
_entity_poly.type
_entity_poly.pdbx_seq_one_letter_code
_entity_poly.pdbx_strand_id
1 'polypeptide(L)'
;NDRALRHVVVGMGGKVNGIPREDGFMITVASEVMAILCLANDLEDLKNRLGEIIIGYNRSGEPVKASDLKAQGAMAALLKDAIKPNLVQTLEYTPCFIHGGPFANIAHGCNSVQATKLAMKLSDYTITEAGFGADLGAEKFMDIKCRMAGISPDAVVIVATVRALKYNGGVKKEPTLKEEK
;
A
#
# COMPACT_ATOMS: atom_id res chain seq x y z
N ASN A 1 8.50 -14.65 -4.20
CA ASN A 1 7.22 -14.93 -4.88
C ASN A 1 6.95 -16.42 -4.86
N ASP A 2 6.15 -16.89 -3.91
CA ASP A 2 5.81 -18.30 -3.79
C ASP A 2 4.38 -18.56 -4.29
N ARG A 3 4.24 -19.34 -5.36
CA ARG A 3 2.93 -19.65 -5.95
C ARG A 3 2.24 -20.82 -5.24
N ALA A 4 2.98 -21.66 -4.52
CA ALA A 4 2.45 -22.88 -3.91
C ALA A 4 1.51 -22.57 -2.75
N LEU A 5 1.67 -21.41 -2.11
CA LEU A 5 0.88 -20.97 -0.96
C LEU A 5 -0.42 -20.23 -1.32
N ARG A 6 -0.76 -20.09 -2.61
CA ARG A 6 -1.98 -19.38 -3.05
C ARG A 6 -3.26 -20.04 -2.55
N HIS A 7 -3.28 -21.37 -2.51
CA HIS A 7 -4.41 -22.17 -2.04
C HIS A 7 -3.87 -23.31 -1.19
N VAL A 8 -4.24 -23.34 0.09
CA VAL A 8 -3.82 -24.35 1.06
C VAL A 8 -5.00 -24.77 1.92
N VAL A 9 -4.88 -25.93 2.55
CA VAL A 9 -5.76 -26.35 3.65
C VAL A 9 -4.95 -26.35 4.93
N VAL A 10 -5.40 -25.60 5.93
CA VAL A 10 -4.72 -25.46 7.24
C VAL A 10 -5.51 -26.17 8.33
N GLY A 11 -4.90 -26.37 9.50
CA GLY A 11 -5.56 -27.01 10.65
C GLY A 11 -5.74 -28.53 10.53
N MET A 12 -4.91 -29.18 9.70
CA MET A 12 -4.92 -30.64 9.50
C MET A 12 -4.18 -31.40 10.61
N GLY A 13 -4.42 -32.71 10.73
CA GLY A 13 -3.68 -33.59 11.65
C GLY A 13 -4.36 -33.87 13.00
N GLY A 14 -5.69 -33.74 13.06
CA GLY A 14 -6.50 -34.10 14.24
C GLY A 14 -6.85 -32.91 15.14
N LYS A 15 -7.66 -33.18 16.18
CA LYS A 15 -8.33 -32.15 17.00
C LYS A 15 -7.38 -31.17 17.69
N VAL A 16 -6.17 -31.59 18.05
CA VAL A 16 -5.17 -30.75 18.72
C VAL A 16 -4.58 -29.66 17.80
N ASN A 17 -4.73 -29.79 16.48
CA ASN A 17 -4.18 -28.87 15.48
C ASN A 17 -5.20 -27.87 14.93
N GLY A 18 -6.39 -27.79 15.52
CA GLY A 18 -7.43 -26.82 15.16
C GLY A 18 -8.54 -27.39 14.27
N ILE A 19 -9.24 -26.49 13.57
CA ILE A 19 -10.36 -26.81 12.69
C ILE A 19 -9.86 -26.72 11.24
N PRO A 20 -9.95 -27.80 10.45
CA PRO A 20 -9.60 -27.78 9.04
C PRO A 20 -10.37 -26.71 8.27
N ARG A 21 -9.66 -25.90 7.47
CA ARG A 21 -10.27 -24.89 6.58
C ARG A 21 -9.38 -24.60 5.38
N GLU A 22 -10.01 -24.11 4.32
CA GLU A 22 -9.29 -23.50 3.20
C GLU A 22 -8.68 -22.16 3.62
N ASP A 23 -7.49 -21.88 3.09
CA ASP A 23 -6.76 -20.63 3.30
C ASP A 23 -5.86 -20.31 2.11
N GLY A 24 -5.21 -19.14 2.15
CA GLY A 24 -4.25 -18.74 1.13
C GLY A 24 -3.35 -17.60 1.60
N PHE A 25 -2.18 -17.50 1.00
CA PHE A 25 -1.25 -16.40 1.23
C PHE A 25 -1.34 -15.35 0.12
N MET A 26 -1.28 -14.10 0.54
CA MET A 26 -1.02 -12.96 -0.33
C MET A 26 0.39 -12.44 -0.07
N ILE A 27 1.01 -11.84 -1.08
CA ILE A 27 2.27 -11.11 -0.88
C ILE A 27 2.03 -9.95 0.11
N THR A 28 2.97 -9.68 1.02
CA THR A 28 2.76 -8.77 2.17
C THR A 28 2.21 -7.38 1.79
N VAL A 29 2.64 -6.83 0.67
CA VAL A 29 2.19 -5.51 0.17
C VAL A 29 0.72 -5.47 -0.28
N ALA A 30 0.09 -6.64 -0.45
CA ALA A 30 -1.35 -6.78 -0.71
C ALA A 30 -2.18 -6.84 0.58
N SER A 31 -1.56 -6.88 1.76
CA SER A 31 -2.26 -6.87 3.04
C SER A 31 -2.99 -5.55 3.28
N GLU A 32 -4.22 -5.61 3.80
CA GLU A 32 -4.95 -4.41 4.25
C GLU A 32 -4.18 -3.65 5.34
N VAL A 33 -3.38 -4.35 6.15
CA VAL A 33 -2.48 -3.72 7.13
C VAL A 33 -1.49 -2.77 6.45
N MET A 34 -0.99 -3.09 5.25
CA MET A 34 -0.12 -2.20 4.49
C MET A 34 -0.88 -0.95 4.03
N ALA A 35 -2.12 -1.11 3.55
CA ALA A 35 -2.95 0.04 3.15
C ALA A 35 -3.26 0.95 4.36
N ILE A 36 -3.58 0.36 5.51
CA ILE A 36 -3.83 1.07 6.77
C ILE A 36 -2.56 1.80 7.25
N LEU A 37 -1.40 1.14 7.23
CA LEU A 37 -0.12 1.78 7.56
C LEU A 37 0.15 3.01 6.67
N CYS A 38 -0.19 2.91 5.39
CA CYS A 38 0.03 4.01 4.46
C CYS A 38 -0.99 5.15 4.60
N LEU A 39 -2.17 4.92 5.17
CA LEU A 39 -3.21 5.95 5.32
C LEU A 39 -3.31 6.53 6.75
N ALA A 40 -2.64 5.93 7.74
CA ALA A 40 -2.70 6.38 9.13
C ALA A 40 -2.04 7.77 9.34
N ASN A 41 -2.72 8.63 10.10
CA ASN A 41 -2.24 9.95 10.49
C ASN A 41 -1.37 9.95 11.75
N ASP A 42 -1.41 8.89 12.55
CA ASP A 42 -0.57 8.67 13.72
C ASP A 42 -0.79 7.23 14.23
N LEU A 43 -0.13 6.88 15.34
CA LEU A 43 -0.21 5.54 15.92
C LEU A 43 -1.61 5.21 16.47
N GLU A 44 -2.37 6.21 16.92
CA GLU A 44 -3.72 6.02 17.45
C GLU A 44 -4.71 5.78 16.30
N ASP A 45 -4.62 6.57 15.22
CA ASP A 45 -5.36 6.33 13.98
C ASP A 45 -5.02 4.96 13.37
N LEU A 46 -3.74 4.58 13.38
CA LEU A 46 -3.31 3.23 12.96
C LEU A 46 -4.03 2.14 13.77
N LYS A 47 -3.98 2.23 15.11
CA LYS A 47 -4.61 1.24 16.00
C LYS A 47 -6.12 1.17 15.78
N ASN A 48 -6.79 2.31 15.61
CA ASN A 48 -8.22 2.37 15.38
C ASN A 48 -8.61 1.70 14.06
N ARG A 49 -7.91 2.03 12.97
CA ARG A 49 -8.12 1.41 11.65
C ARG A 49 -7.87 -0.10 11.65
N LEU A 50 -6.80 -0.54 12.32
CA LEU A 50 -6.52 -1.97 12.50
C LEU A 50 -7.66 -2.70 13.23
N GLY A 51 -8.35 -2.03 14.15
CA GLY A 51 -9.50 -2.58 14.86
C GLY A 51 -10.75 -2.74 14.00
N GLU A 52 -10.87 -1.96 12.93
CA GLU A 52 -12.03 -1.97 12.02
C GLU A 52 -11.95 -3.01 10.90
N ILE A 53 -10.79 -3.67 10.72
CA ILE A 53 -10.60 -4.74 9.73
C ILE A 53 -11.64 -5.84 9.97
N ILE A 54 -12.42 -6.18 8.95
CA ILE A 54 -13.32 -7.34 8.96
C ILE A 54 -12.50 -8.57 8.59
N ILE A 55 -12.42 -9.53 9.51
CA ILE A 55 -11.61 -10.75 9.35
C ILE A 55 -12.43 -11.98 8.92
N GLY A 56 -13.76 -11.86 8.95
CA GLY A 56 -14.67 -12.94 8.59
C GLY A 56 -16.09 -12.66 9.03
N TYR A 57 -16.95 -13.68 8.98
CA TYR A 57 -18.36 -13.60 9.35
C TYR A 57 -18.69 -14.74 10.31
N ASN A 58 -19.52 -14.46 11.32
CA ASN A 58 -19.99 -15.48 12.24
C ASN A 58 -21.08 -16.38 11.60
N ARG A 59 -21.57 -17.38 12.33
CA ARG A 59 -22.60 -18.32 11.82
C ARG A 59 -23.96 -17.65 11.54
N SER A 60 -24.22 -16.49 12.14
CA SER A 60 -25.40 -15.67 11.88
C SER A 60 -25.21 -14.72 10.70
N GLY A 61 -24.03 -14.71 10.08
CA GLY A 61 -23.68 -13.83 8.95
C GLY A 61 -23.23 -12.41 9.35
N GLU A 62 -23.01 -12.15 10.64
CA GLU A 62 -22.57 -10.85 11.13
C GLU A 62 -21.04 -10.70 10.98
N PRO A 63 -20.53 -9.51 10.60
CA PRO A 63 -19.11 -9.28 10.43
C PRO A 63 -18.37 -9.37 11.77
N VAL A 64 -17.22 -10.05 11.75
CA VAL A 64 -16.29 -10.13 12.89
C VAL A 64 -15.10 -9.23 12.59
N LYS A 65 -14.83 -8.28 13.47
CA LYS A 65 -13.73 -7.32 13.36
C LYS A 65 -12.50 -7.79 14.13
N ALA A 66 -11.33 -7.28 13.77
CA ALA A 66 -10.09 -7.54 14.51
C ALA A 66 -10.16 -7.05 15.98
N SER A 67 -10.96 -6.01 16.24
CA SER A 67 -11.22 -5.50 17.60
C SER A 67 -12.03 -6.47 18.46
N ASP A 68 -12.89 -7.30 17.89
CA ASP A 68 -13.63 -8.34 18.61
C ASP A 68 -12.68 -9.41 19.18
N LEU A 69 -11.54 -9.62 18.51
CA LEU A 69 -10.45 -10.49 18.99
C LEU A 69 -9.43 -9.76 19.87
N LYS A 70 -9.63 -8.46 20.14
CA LYS A 70 -8.69 -7.59 20.89
C LYS A 70 -7.28 -7.54 20.26
N ALA A 71 -7.18 -7.72 18.94
CA ALA A 71 -5.90 -7.84 18.23
C ALA A 71 -5.23 -6.49 17.92
N GLN A 72 -6.01 -5.41 17.84
CA GLN A 72 -5.56 -4.10 17.36
C GLN A 72 -4.44 -3.47 18.18
N GLY A 73 -4.44 -3.65 19.50
CA GLY A 73 -3.37 -3.14 20.37
C GLY A 73 -2.03 -3.86 20.12
N ALA A 74 -2.07 -5.18 19.98
CA ALA A 74 -0.88 -5.98 19.70
C ALA A 74 -0.33 -5.70 18.28
N MET A 75 -1.21 -5.58 17.27
CA MET A 75 -0.81 -5.19 15.92
C MET A 75 -0.17 -3.80 15.89
N ALA A 76 -0.75 -2.81 16.58
CA ALA A 76 -0.18 -1.47 16.67
C ALA A 76 1.19 -1.49 17.37
N ALA A 77 1.36 -2.31 18.41
CA ALA A 77 2.64 -2.46 19.10
C ALA A 77 3.75 -3.00 18.17
N LEU A 78 3.43 -4.01 17.34
CA LEU A 78 4.36 -4.55 16.33
C LEU A 78 4.73 -3.51 15.25
N LEU A 79 3.84 -2.57 14.97
CA LEU A 79 4.03 -1.53 13.95
C LEU A 79 4.55 -0.19 14.52
N LYS A 80 4.81 -0.11 15.83
CA LYS A 80 5.20 1.13 16.53
C LYS A 80 6.42 1.82 15.92
N ASP A 81 7.43 1.04 15.53
CA ASP A 81 8.62 1.59 14.86
C ASP A 81 8.42 1.65 13.34
N ALA A 82 7.69 0.70 12.78
CA ALA A 82 7.40 0.61 11.35
C ALA A 82 6.51 1.75 10.82
N ILE A 83 5.83 2.52 11.67
CA ILE A 83 5.06 3.70 11.27
C ILE A 83 5.95 4.93 11.00
N LYS A 84 7.22 4.90 11.42
CA LYS A 84 8.16 6.02 11.29
C LYS A 84 8.76 6.04 9.88
N PRO A 85 8.65 7.16 9.12
CA PRO A 85 9.27 7.29 7.81
C PRO A 85 10.79 7.06 7.83
N ASN A 86 11.31 6.31 6.85
CA ASN A 86 12.75 6.05 6.74
C ASN A 86 13.42 7.13 5.89
N LEU A 87 14.37 7.87 6.47
CA LEU A 87 15.17 8.85 5.76
C LEU A 87 16.35 8.19 5.06
N VAL A 88 16.49 8.49 3.76
CA VAL A 88 17.65 8.16 2.93
C VAL A 88 18.02 9.39 2.09
N GLN A 89 18.91 9.22 1.12
CA GLN A 89 19.35 10.30 0.23
C GLN A 89 19.48 9.82 -1.22
N THR A 90 19.37 10.74 -2.17
CA THR A 90 19.70 10.51 -3.59
C THR A 90 21.22 10.50 -3.80
N LEU A 91 21.67 10.23 -5.03
CA LEU A 91 23.09 10.32 -5.42
C LEU A 91 23.67 11.74 -5.25
N GLU A 92 22.82 12.76 -5.31
CA GLU A 92 23.18 14.18 -5.16
C GLU A 92 22.85 14.69 -3.75
N TYR A 93 22.75 13.79 -2.76
CA TYR A 93 22.53 14.11 -1.35
C TYR A 93 21.18 14.79 -1.05
N THR A 94 20.21 14.74 -1.96
CA THR A 94 18.85 15.23 -1.70
C THR A 94 18.15 14.30 -0.70
N PRO A 95 17.57 14.81 0.40
CA PRO A 95 16.81 13.99 1.35
C PRO A 95 15.62 13.29 0.69
N CYS A 96 15.40 12.02 1.00
CA CYS A 96 14.29 11.23 0.47
C CYS A 96 13.68 10.33 1.55
N PHE A 97 12.35 10.28 1.63
CA PHE A 97 11.66 9.33 2.51
C PHE A 97 11.16 8.12 1.72
N ILE A 98 11.54 6.91 2.16
CA ILE A 98 11.01 5.64 1.64
C ILE A 98 10.13 5.01 2.71
N HIS A 99 8.81 5.01 2.51
CA HIS A 99 7.88 4.51 3.53
C HIS A 99 6.53 4.08 2.97
N GLY A 100 6.12 2.85 3.28
CA GLY A 100 4.91 2.24 2.75
C GLY A 100 5.09 1.70 1.33
N GLY A 101 4.11 0.93 0.87
CA GLY A 101 4.10 0.36 -0.48
C GLY A 101 2.92 -0.57 -0.70
N PRO A 102 1.67 -0.06 -0.65
CA PRO A 102 0.49 -0.85 -0.95
C PRO A 102 0.37 -1.05 -2.46
N PHE A 103 -0.34 -2.08 -2.87
CA PHE A 103 -0.71 -2.26 -4.27
C PHE A 103 -1.56 -1.09 -4.80
N ALA A 104 -1.44 -0.81 -6.11
CA ALA A 104 -2.18 0.26 -6.78
C ALA A 104 -3.48 -0.23 -7.48
N ASN A 105 -3.75 -1.54 -7.46
CA ASN A 105 -5.00 -2.11 -7.98
C ASN A 105 -6.04 -2.31 -6.85
N ILE A 106 -5.75 -3.16 -5.87
CA ILE A 106 -6.63 -3.47 -4.73
C ILE A 106 -6.55 -2.44 -3.59
N ALA A 107 -5.57 -1.53 -3.65
CA ALA A 107 -5.41 -0.42 -2.73
C ALA A 107 -5.02 0.85 -3.52
N HIS A 108 -4.51 1.87 -2.82
CA HIS A 108 -4.32 3.22 -3.35
C HIS A 108 -2.93 3.49 -3.96
N GLY A 109 -1.97 2.56 -3.85
CA GLY A 109 -0.72 2.65 -4.60
C GLY A 109 0.21 3.83 -4.29
N CYS A 110 0.15 4.41 -3.09
CA CYS A 110 0.98 5.56 -2.70
C CYS A 110 1.87 5.23 -1.49
N ASN A 111 2.96 5.99 -1.32
CA ASN A 111 3.71 5.99 -0.05
C ASN A 111 2.83 6.53 1.10
N SER A 112 3.29 6.35 2.34
CA SER A 112 2.49 6.70 3.52
C SER A 112 2.14 8.20 3.63
N VAL A 113 0.99 8.50 4.24
CA VAL A 113 0.58 9.85 4.67
C VAL A 113 1.59 10.48 5.62
N GLN A 114 2.13 9.70 6.58
CA GLN A 114 3.19 10.17 7.49
C GLN A 114 4.39 10.77 6.75
N ALA A 115 4.96 10.02 5.80
CA ALA A 115 6.13 10.47 5.05
C ALA A 115 5.83 11.71 4.20
N THR A 116 4.68 11.74 3.52
CA THR A 116 4.29 12.90 2.71
C THR A 116 4.08 14.15 3.58
N LYS A 117 3.34 14.04 4.69
CA LYS A 117 3.13 15.17 5.61
C LYS A 117 4.43 15.66 6.25
N LEU A 118 5.30 14.73 6.66
CA LEU A 118 6.60 15.08 7.24
C LEU A 118 7.47 15.82 6.23
N ALA A 119 7.54 15.34 4.98
CA ALA A 119 8.25 16.03 3.90
C ALA A 119 7.71 17.45 3.67
N MET A 120 6.38 17.61 3.60
CA MET A 120 5.74 18.92 3.38
C MET A 120 6.01 19.93 4.50
N LYS A 121 6.36 19.46 5.70
CA LYS A 121 6.73 20.33 6.83
C LYS A 121 8.22 20.68 6.87
N LEU A 122 9.06 19.90 6.19
CA LEU A 122 10.52 20.03 6.24
C LEU A 122 11.13 20.57 4.93
N SER A 123 10.32 20.82 3.91
CA SER A 123 10.78 21.23 2.58
C SER A 123 9.83 22.25 1.96
N ASP A 124 10.37 23.12 1.11
CA ASP A 124 9.58 24.06 0.31
C ASP A 124 8.78 23.32 -0.78
N TYR A 125 9.33 22.20 -1.29
CA TYR A 125 8.70 21.35 -2.30
C TYR A 125 8.80 19.88 -1.89
N THR A 126 7.65 19.20 -1.86
CA THR A 126 7.57 17.75 -1.65
C THR A 126 7.12 17.07 -2.94
N ILE A 127 8.01 16.28 -3.54
CA ILE A 127 7.72 15.46 -4.71
C ILE A 127 7.32 14.06 -4.24
N THR A 128 6.21 13.54 -4.76
CA THR A 128 5.71 12.20 -4.48
C THR A 128 5.11 11.59 -5.74
N GLU A 129 4.81 10.30 -5.71
CA GLU A 129 4.30 9.54 -6.85
C GLU A 129 3.18 8.57 -6.42
N ALA A 130 2.46 8.06 -7.41
CA ALA A 130 1.46 7.01 -7.25
C ALA A 130 1.67 5.95 -8.33
N GLY A 131 1.43 4.67 -7.97
CA GLY A 131 1.68 3.54 -8.85
C GLY A 131 0.70 3.43 -10.03
N PHE A 132 1.14 2.77 -11.11
CA PHE A 132 0.45 2.68 -12.40
C PHE A 132 0.27 4.04 -13.12
N GLY A 133 -0.68 4.13 -14.05
CA GLY A 133 -0.99 5.36 -14.78
C GLY A 133 -1.89 6.30 -13.96
N ALA A 134 -2.16 7.48 -14.54
CA ALA A 134 -3.02 8.49 -13.90
C ALA A 134 -4.48 8.03 -13.72
N ASP A 135 -4.92 7.07 -14.53
CA ASP A 135 -6.23 6.42 -14.48
C ASP A 135 -6.45 5.58 -13.21
N LEU A 136 -5.38 5.15 -12.53
CA LEU A 136 -5.44 4.39 -11.29
C LEU A 136 -4.72 5.10 -10.14
N GLY A 137 -3.43 5.38 -10.32
CA GLY A 137 -2.60 5.92 -9.25
C GLY A 137 -2.98 7.35 -8.90
N ALA A 138 -3.05 8.23 -9.90
CA ALA A 138 -3.35 9.64 -9.66
C ALA A 138 -4.79 9.82 -9.17
N GLU A 139 -5.77 9.13 -9.75
CA GLU A 139 -7.16 9.12 -9.26
C GLU A 139 -7.21 8.75 -7.76
N LYS A 140 -6.64 7.62 -7.37
CA LYS A 140 -6.63 7.19 -5.96
C LYS A 140 -5.82 8.10 -5.05
N PHE A 141 -4.74 8.71 -5.54
CA PHE A 141 -4.01 9.73 -4.78
C PHE A 141 -4.92 10.92 -4.46
N MET A 142 -5.66 11.44 -5.43
CA MET A 142 -6.54 12.60 -5.27
C MET A 142 -7.80 12.25 -4.46
N ASP A 143 -8.46 11.15 -4.78
CA ASP A 143 -9.78 10.83 -4.23
C ASP A 143 -9.75 10.05 -2.92
N ILE A 144 -8.65 9.36 -2.62
CA ILE A 144 -8.46 8.63 -1.35
C ILE A 144 -7.43 9.34 -0.47
N LYS A 145 -6.15 9.38 -0.90
CA LYS A 145 -5.06 9.84 -0.03
C LYS A 145 -5.19 11.31 0.34
N CYS A 146 -5.39 12.20 -0.64
CA CYS A 146 -5.55 13.63 -0.42
C CYS A 146 -6.77 13.93 0.47
N ARG A 147 -7.91 13.32 0.17
CA ARG A 147 -9.14 13.47 0.97
C ARG A 147 -8.96 13.02 2.42
N MET A 148 -8.35 11.86 2.65
CA MET A 148 -8.12 11.34 4.01
C MET A 148 -7.04 12.09 4.78
N ALA A 149 -6.01 12.58 4.08
CA ALA A 149 -4.88 13.27 4.70
C ALA A 149 -5.10 14.78 4.85
N GLY A 150 -6.08 15.36 4.16
CA GLY A 150 -6.28 16.82 4.12
C GLY A 150 -5.12 17.54 3.43
N ILE A 151 -4.60 16.95 2.35
CA ILE A 151 -3.53 17.54 1.52
C ILE A 151 -4.02 17.68 0.08
N SER A 152 -3.48 18.64 -0.66
CA SER A 152 -3.77 18.86 -2.07
C SER A 152 -2.45 19.10 -2.82
N PRO A 153 -2.27 18.54 -4.04
CA PRO A 153 -1.11 18.83 -4.85
C PRO A 153 -1.25 20.18 -5.55
N ASP A 154 -0.16 20.97 -5.55
CA ASP A 154 -0.10 22.25 -6.25
C ASP A 154 0.20 22.09 -7.76
N ALA A 155 0.81 20.97 -8.15
CA ALA A 155 1.12 20.63 -9.53
C ALA A 155 1.13 19.10 -9.73
N VAL A 156 0.93 18.67 -10.98
CA VAL A 156 0.98 17.25 -11.38
C VAL A 156 1.91 17.10 -12.57
N VAL A 157 2.82 16.13 -12.50
CA VAL A 157 3.73 15.77 -13.61
C VAL A 157 3.31 14.41 -14.17
N ILE A 158 2.96 14.36 -15.45
CA ILE A 158 2.61 13.12 -16.16
C ILE A 158 3.84 12.67 -16.97
N VAL A 159 4.46 11.57 -16.54
CA VAL A 159 5.61 11.00 -17.25
C VAL A 159 5.13 10.25 -18.49
N ALA A 160 5.73 10.55 -19.64
CA ALA A 160 5.51 9.84 -20.90
C ALA A 160 6.84 9.61 -21.63
N THR A 161 6.89 8.58 -22.47
CA THR A 161 8.04 8.33 -23.35
C THR A 161 7.57 8.13 -24.77
N VAL A 162 8.38 8.56 -25.76
CA VAL A 162 8.07 8.38 -27.19
C VAL A 162 7.78 6.90 -27.52
N ARG A 163 8.55 5.97 -26.94
CA ARG A 163 8.34 4.53 -27.12
C ARG A 163 7.00 4.05 -26.56
N ALA A 164 6.62 4.51 -25.37
CA ALA A 164 5.31 4.16 -24.78
C ALA A 164 4.15 4.70 -25.63
N LEU A 165 4.27 5.91 -26.19
CA LEU A 165 3.24 6.47 -27.08
C LEU A 165 3.15 5.69 -28.41
N LYS A 166 4.29 5.38 -29.06
CA LYS A 166 4.32 4.51 -30.25
C LYS A 166 3.67 3.15 -29.98
N TYR A 167 3.96 2.55 -28.83
CA TYR A 167 3.37 1.27 -28.43
C TYR A 167 1.85 1.35 -28.28
N ASN A 168 1.35 2.37 -27.59
CA ASN A 168 -0.10 2.60 -27.48
C ASN A 168 -0.75 2.93 -28.84
N GLY A 169 0.03 3.48 -29.78
CA GLY A 169 -0.38 3.67 -31.18
C GLY A 169 -0.33 2.40 -32.05
N GLY A 170 -0.04 1.23 -31.49
CA GLY A 170 -0.05 -0.06 -32.20
C GLY A 170 1.32 -0.56 -32.69
N VAL A 171 2.41 0.18 -32.45
CA VAL A 171 3.76 -0.31 -32.75
C VAL A 171 4.11 -1.45 -31.80
N LYS A 172 4.48 -2.62 -32.35
CA LYS A 172 4.84 -3.78 -31.53
C LYS A 172 6.10 -3.48 -30.71
N LYS A 173 6.13 -4.02 -29.49
CA LYS A 173 7.32 -3.97 -28.64
C LYS A 173 8.42 -4.84 -29.26
N GLU A 174 9.39 -4.21 -29.91
CA GLU A 174 10.59 -4.91 -30.35
C GLU A 174 11.57 -5.09 -29.17
N PRO A 175 12.25 -6.25 -29.05
CA PRO A 175 13.16 -6.54 -27.94
C PRO A 175 14.41 -5.64 -27.91
N THR A 176 14.73 -4.92 -28.99
CA THR A 176 15.94 -4.10 -29.13
C THR A 176 15.66 -2.81 -29.89
N LEU A 177 14.84 -1.90 -29.34
CA LEU A 177 14.86 -0.52 -29.83
C LEU A 177 16.14 0.13 -29.31
N LYS A 178 17.18 0.15 -30.16
CA LYS A 178 18.27 1.12 -30.06
C LYS A 178 17.62 2.49 -29.88
N GLU A 179 18.11 3.28 -28.94
CA GLU A 179 17.71 4.68 -28.81
C GLU A 179 17.83 5.34 -30.19
N GLU A 180 16.70 5.75 -30.76
CA GLU A 180 16.71 6.69 -31.88
C GLU A 180 17.25 7.99 -31.30
N LYS A 181 18.52 8.30 -31.66
CA LYS A 181 19.19 9.56 -31.37
C LYS A 181 18.48 10.73 -32.04
#